data_AF-A0A5E4TWY5-F1
#
_entry.id   AF-A0A5E4TWY5-F1
#
_cell.length_a   1.000
_cell.length_b   1.000
_cell.length_c   1.000
_cell.angle_alpha   90.00
_cell.angle_beta   90.00
_cell.angle_gamma   90.00
#
_symmetry.space_group_name_H-M   'P 1'
#
loop_
_entity.id
_entity.type
_entity.pdbx_description
1 polymer ?
#
loop_
_entity_poly.entity_id
_entity_poly.type
_entity_poly.pdbx_seq_one_letter_code
_entity_poly.pdbx_strand_id
1 'polypeptide(L)'
;MSLDKTFRGDLVATSQGEMLAFRSSVQGSAGYVAMETVHGTLHGRSGSFVLQHSSTMTRGVPAQSITVVPDSGTDALSGLTGSLVITIADGKHTYVFDYALPEG
;
A
#
# COMPACT_ATOMS: atom_id res chain seq x y z
N MET A 1 9.93 5.41 10.98
CA MET A 1 10.69 5.59 9.72
C MET A 1 9.75 6.21 8.71
N SER A 2 10.18 7.20 7.92
CA SER A 2 9.34 7.78 6.86
C SER A 2 9.26 6.84 5.66
N LEU A 3 8.12 6.88 4.97
CA LEU A 3 7.88 6.25 3.69
C LEU A 3 7.66 7.35 2.67
N ASP A 4 8.41 7.31 1.58
CA ASP A 4 8.23 8.17 0.41
C ASP A 4 8.25 7.25 -0.81
N LYS A 5 7.10 7.11 -1.50
CA LYS A 5 6.98 6.20 -2.66
C LYS A 5 6.50 6.93 -3.90
N THR A 6 6.87 6.39 -5.05
CA THR A 6 6.34 6.79 -6.36
C THR A 6 5.75 5.56 -7.04
N PHE A 7 4.47 5.64 -7.39
CA PHE A 7 3.74 4.64 -8.15
C PHE A 7 3.70 5.02 -9.63
N ARG A 8 3.79 4.01 -10.49
CA ARG A 8 3.73 4.13 -11.95
C ARG A 8 2.87 3.01 -12.50
N GLY A 9 2.23 3.24 -13.65
CA GLY A 9 1.28 2.31 -14.27
C GLY A 9 -0.14 2.87 -14.17
N ASP A 10 -1.10 2.01 -13.86
CA ASP A 10 -2.51 2.41 -13.69
C ASP A 10 -2.72 3.35 -12.50
N LEU A 11 -1.94 3.19 -11.44
CA LEU A 11 -1.77 4.16 -10.37
C LEU A 11 -0.52 5.00 -10.66
N VAL A 12 -0.73 6.27 -10.97
CA VAL A 12 0.33 7.29 -11.08
C VAL A 12 0.19 8.23 -9.90
N ALA A 13 1.02 8.04 -8.88
CA ALA A 13 0.87 8.71 -7.59
C ALA A 13 2.19 8.82 -6.84
N THR A 14 2.20 9.69 -5.83
CA THR A 14 3.20 9.71 -4.77
C THR A 14 2.54 9.41 -3.43
N SER A 15 3.24 8.78 -2.51
CA SER A 15 2.76 8.61 -1.15
C SER A 15 3.77 9.03 -0.10
N GLN A 16 3.23 9.48 1.03
CA GLN A 16 4.00 9.78 2.23
C GLN A 16 3.36 9.10 3.44
N GLY A 17 4.19 8.58 4.33
CA GLY A 17 3.69 7.87 5.50
C GLY A 17 4.76 7.52 6.50
N GLU A 18 4.36 6.74 7.50
CA GLU A 18 5.26 6.26 8.53
C GLU A 18 5.13 4.75 8.71
N MET A 19 6.25 4.15 9.11
CA MET A 19 6.37 2.73 9.41
C MET A 19 6.98 2.51 10.79
N LEU A 20 6.40 1.57 11.52
CA LEU A 20 6.97 0.92 12.70
C LEU A 20 7.29 -0.52 12.34
N ALA A 21 8.49 -0.96 12.70
CA ALA A 21 8.96 -2.30 12.37
C ALA A 21 9.70 -2.92 13.54
N PHE A 22 9.60 -4.24 13.62
CA PHE A 22 10.37 -5.07 14.53
C PHE A 22 10.99 -6.23 13.77
N ARG A 23 12.25 -6.50 14.05
CA ARG A 23 12.94 -7.70 13.59
C ARG A 23 13.38 -8.49 14.81
N SER A 24 12.97 -9.75 14.87
CA SER A 24 13.38 -10.63 15.96
C SER A 24 14.82 -11.12 15.78
N SER A 25 15.37 -11.77 16.81
CA SER A 25 16.64 -12.50 16.71
C SER A 25 16.56 -13.74 15.80
N VAL A 26 15.36 -14.24 15.50
CA VAL A 26 15.16 -15.37 14.58
C VAL A 26 15.24 -14.86 13.15
N GLN A 27 16.18 -15.41 12.38
CA GLN A 27 16.36 -15.06 10.97
C GLN A 27 15.06 -15.25 10.19
N GLY A 28 14.73 -14.25 9.35
CA GLY A 28 13.51 -14.28 8.56
C GLY A 28 12.22 -14.03 9.35
N SER A 29 12.29 -13.68 10.64
CA SER A 29 11.11 -13.36 11.43
C SER A 29 11.06 -11.86 11.79
N ALA A 30 9.99 -11.20 11.35
CA ALA A 30 9.80 -9.76 11.50
C ALA A 30 8.31 -9.39 11.41
N GLY A 31 7.99 -8.16 11.81
CA GLY A 31 6.69 -7.56 11.60
C GLY A 31 6.82 -6.08 11.31
N TYR A 32 5.87 -5.54 10.55
CA TYR A 32 5.75 -4.10 10.39
C TYR A 32 4.28 -3.69 10.26
N VAL A 33 4.03 -2.45 10.66
CA VAL A 33 2.80 -1.71 10.37
C VAL A 33 3.17 -0.37 9.77
N ALA A 34 2.34 0.12 8.86
CA ALA A 34 2.53 1.42 8.25
C ALA A 34 1.19 2.03 7.84
N MET A 35 1.18 3.34 7.71
CA MET A 35 0.08 4.08 7.13
C MET A 35 0.66 5.15 6.21
N GLU A 36 0.10 5.27 5.01
CA GLU A 36 0.55 6.25 4.03
C GLU A 36 -0.62 6.88 3.28
N THR A 37 -0.52 8.19 3.05
CA THR A 37 -1.45 8.92 2.19
C THR A 37 -0.92 8.93 0.78
N VAL A 38 -1.73 8.46 -0.17
CA VAL A 38 -1.43 8.39 -1.59
C VAL A 38 -2.14 9.55 -2.28
N HIS A 39 -1.42 10.33 -3.07
CA HIS A 39 -1.95 11.41 -3.90
C HIS A 39 -1.61 11.17 -5.37
N GLY A 40 -2.62 11.17 -6.24
CA GLY A 40 -2.38 11.02 -7.68
C GLY A 40 -3.62 10.64 -8.47
N THR A 41 -3.41 9.80 -9.47
CA THR A 41 -4.47 9.34 -10.39
C THR A 41 -4.50 7.82 -10.46
N LEU A 42 -5.71 7.25 -10.43
CA LEU A 42 -5.96 5.82 -10.64
C LEU A 42 -6.83 5.69 -11.90
N HIS A 43 -6.29 5.07 -12.96
CA HIS A 43 -6.91 5.03 -14.28
C HIS A 43 -7.45 6.40 -14.74
N GLY A 44 -6.64 7.45 -14.52
CA GLY A 44 -6.99 8.84 -14.88
C GLY A 44 -7.94 9.55 -13.91
N ARG A 45 -8.53 8.87 -12.91
CA ARG A 45 -9.36 9.50 -11.86
C ARG A 45 -8.46 10.10 -10.79
N SER A 46 -8.53 11.42 -10.61
CA SER A 46 -7.70 12.15 -9.63
C SER A 46 -8.31 12.13 -8.24
N GLY A 47 -7.45 12.02 -7.23
CA GLY A 47 -7.83 12.15 -5.83
C GLY A 47 -6.71 11.71 -4.90
N SER A 48 -7.09 11.38 -3.68
CA SER A 48 -6.21 10.79 -2.68
C SER A 48 -6.92 9.66 -1.94
N PHE A 49 -6.15 8.81 -1.27
CA PHE A 49 -6.64 7.77 -0.36
C PHE A 49 -5.53 7.36 0.60
N VAL A 50 -5.86 6.60 1.64
CA VAL A 50 -4.88 6.09 2.62
C VAL A 50 -4.74 4.58 2.47
N LEU A 51 -3.50 4.10 2.46
CA LEU A 51 -3.18 2.67 2.59
C LEU A 51 -2.74 2.36 4.02
N GLN A 52 -3.32 1.31 4.60
CA GLN A 52 -2.87 0.71 5.85
C GLN A 52 -2.13 -0.59 5.56
N HIS A 53 -0.99 -0.78 6.21
CA HIS A 53 -0.20 -2.01 6.16
C HIS A 53 -0.22 -2.72 7.51
N SER A 54 -0.40 -4.04 7.46
CA SER A 54 -0.15 -4.96 8.57
C SER A 54 0.47 -6.22 8.00
N SER A 55 1.76 -6.43 8.24
CA SER A 55 2.49 -7.54 7.62
C SER A 55 3.44 -8.21 8.58
N THR A 56 3.64 -9.50 8.38
CA THR A 56 4.55 -10.33 9.16
C THR A 56 5.42 -11.17 8.23
N MET A 57 6.55 -11.60 8.76
CA MET A 57 7.37 -12.64 8.16
C MET A 57 7.60 -13.70 9.23
N THR A 58 7.25 -14.95 8.91
CA THR A 58 7.43 -16.09 9.79
C THR A 58 8.50 -16.98 9.21
N ARG A 59 9.75 -16.85 9.70
CA ARG A 59 10.90 -17.64 9.24
C ARG A 59 11.04 -17.66 7.70
N GLY A 60 10.95 -16.49 7.08
CA GLY A 60 11.05 -16.33 5.63
C GLY A 60 9.73 -16.49 4.86
N VAL A 61 8.63 -16.88 5.51
CA VAL A 61 7.30 -16.91 4.89
C VAL A 61 6.59 -15.57 5.12
N PRO A 62 6.37 -14.75 4.08
CA PRO A 62 5.70 -13.47 4.23
C PRO A 62 4.17 -13.65 4.31
N ALA A 63 3.52 -12.82 5.12
CA ALA A 63 2.09 -12.58 5.09
C ALA A 63 1.87 -11.07 5.09
N GLN A 64 1.22 -10.55 4.04
CA GLN A 64 0.96 -9.12 3.88
C GLN A 64 -0.53 -8.84 3.88
N SER A 65 -0.91 -7.74 4.51
CA SER A 65 -2.23 -7.12 4.37
C SER A 65 -1.99 -5.63 4.14
N ILE A 66 -2.31 -5.17 2.93
CA ILE A 66 -2.22 -3.76 2.56
C ILE A 66 -3.56 -3.39 1.96
N THR A 67 -4.30 -2.49 2.60
CA THR A 67 -5.69 -2.20 2.27
C THR A 67 -5.95 -0.71 2.22
N VAL A 68 -6.85 -0.29 1.34
CA VAL A 68 -7.41 1.07 1.38
C VAL A 68 -8.16 1.23 2.70
N VAL A 69 -7.86 2.29 3.45
CA VAL A 69 -8.63 2.64 4.64
C VAL A 69 -10.04 3.04 4.21
N PRO A 70 -11.10 2.46 4.79
CA PRO A 70 -12.47 2.80 4.42
C PRO A 70 -12.73 4.30 4.42
N ASP A 71 -13.45 4.78 3.41
CA ASP A 71 -13.85 6.18 3.24
C ASP A 71 -12.69 7.20 3.21
N SER A 72 -11.45 6.75 3.03
CA SER A 72 -10.29 7.65 2.89
C SER A 72 -10.15 8.26 1.50
N GLY A 73 -10.87 7.71 0.52
CA GLY A 73 -10.87 8.20 -0.86
C GLY A 73 -11.46 9.61 -0.97
N THR A 74 -10.80 10.49 -1.71
CA THR A 74 -11.25 11.87 -1.97
C THR A 74 -11.57 12.10 -3.44
N ASP A 75 -12.33 13.14 -3.73
CA ASP A 75 -12.61 13.60 -5.10
C ASP A 75 -13.15 12.46 -5.99
N ALA A 76 -12.55 12.24 -7.16
CA ALA A 76 -12.94 11.17 -8.05
C ALA A 76 -12.56 9.77 -7.53
N LEU A 77 -11.90 9.65 -6.37
CA LEU A 77 -11.61 8.38 -5.69
C LEU A 77 -12.49 8.16 -4.45
N SER A 78 -13.49 9.01 -4.22
CA SER A 78 -14.47 8.81 -3.14
C SER A 78 -15.16 7.45 -3.27
N GLY A 79 -15.25 6.70 -2.16
CA GLY A 79 -15.80 5.35 -2.13
C GLY A 79 -14.84 4.24 -2.59
N LEU A 80 -13.56 4.55 -2.83
CA LEU A 80 -12.54 3.56 -3.15
C LEU A 80 -12.43 2.49 -2.06
N THR A 81 -12.46 1.23 -2.48
CA THR A 81 -12.10 0.08 -1.66
C THR A 81 -11.05 -0.74 -2.41
N GLY A 82 -10.24 -1.50 -1.69
CA GLY A 82 -9.28 -2.38 -2.35
C GLY A 82 -8.14 -2.85 -1.47
N SER A 83 -7.30 -3.68 -2.07
CA SER A 83 -6.10 -4.25 -1.46
C SER A 83 -4.93 -4.26 -2.43
N LEU A 84 -3.73 -4.04 -1.89
CA LEU A 84 -2.50 -4.02 -2.64
C LEU A 84 -1.66 -5.25 -2.28
N VAL A 85 -1.14 -5.94 -3.29
CA VAL A 85 -0.13 -6.99 -3.11
C VAL A 85 1.17 -6.48 -3.69
N ILE A 86 2.22 -6.43 -2.87
CA ILE A 86 3.57 -6.07 -3.30
C ILE A 86 4.38 -7.35 -3.51
N THR A 87 5.03 -7.45 -4.66
CA THR A 87 6.01 -8.49 -4.96
C THR A 87 7.37 -7.86 -5.17
N ILE A 88 8.38 -8.41 -4.50
CA ILE A 88 9.77 -8.00 -4.65
C ILE A 88 10.50 -9.13 -5.36
N ALA A 89 10.95 -8.88 -6.58
CA ALA A 89 11.75 -9.80 -7.37
C ALA A 89 12.96 -9.05 -7.93
N ASP A 90 14.16 -9.62 -7.78
CA ASP A 90 15.42 -9.04 -8.29
C ASP A 90 15.66 -7.58 -7.87
N GLY A 91 15.27 -7.23 -6.64
CA GLY A 91 15.37 -5.87 -6.09
C GLY A 91 14.36 -4.87 -6.66
N LYS A 92 13.45 -5.30 -7.54
CA LYS A 92 12.38 -4.47 -8.10
C LYS A 92 11.08 -4.71 -7.34
N HIS A 93 10.46 -3.61 -6.93
CA HIS A 93 9.12 -3.61 -6.35
C HIS A 93 8.09 -3.55 -7.48
N THR A 94 7.20 -4.52 -7.50
CA THR A 94 5.99 -4.54 -8.33
C THR A 94 4.77 -4.64 -7.42
N TYR A 95 3.62 -4.19 -7.90
CA TYR A 95 2.38 -4.26 -7.14
C TYR A 95 1.22 -4.69 -8.03
N VAL A 96 0.24 -5.34 -7.42
CA VAL A 96 -1.10 -5.56 -7.97
C VAL A 96 -2.06 -4.82 -7.05
N PHE A 97 -2.92 -3.97 -7.63
CA PHE A 97 -3.96 -3.26 -6.88
C PHE A 97 -5.32 -3.79 -7.33
N ASP A 98 -5.95 -4.59 -6.47
CA ASP A 98 -7.32 -5.05 -6.68
C ASP A 98 -8.27 -4.09 -5.96
N TYR A 99 -9.15 -3.43 -6.70
CA TYR A 99 -9.92 -2.31 -6.18
C TYR A 99 -11.30 -2.22 -6.84
N ALA A 100 -12.22 -1.56 -6.13
CA ALA A 100 -13.52 -1.16 -6.65
C ALA A 100 -13.75 0.33 -6.39
N LEU A 101 -14.35 1.00 -7.39
CA LEU A 101 -14.93 2.33 -7.25
C LEU A 101 -16.43 2.27 -7.58
N PRO A 102 -17.25 3.08 -6.92
CA PRO A 102 -18.62 3.30 -7.36
C PRO A 102 -18.64 3.80 -8.82
N GLU A 103 -19.60 3.29 -9.59
CA GLU A 103 -20.02 3.93 -10.84
C GLU A 103 -20.62 5.30 -10.48
N GLY A 104 -20.21 6.33 -11.20
CA GLY A 104 -20.66 7.70 -10.98
C GLY A 104 -22.07 7.95 -11.49
#